data_AF-A0A7N2RCW5-F1
#
_entry.id   AF-A0A7N2RCW5-F1
#
_cell.length_a   1.000
_cell.length_b   1.000
_cell.length_c   1.000
_cell.angle_alpha   90.00
_cell.angle_beta   90.00
_cell.angle_gamma   90.00
#
_symmetry.space_group_name_H-M   'P 1'
#
loop_
_entity.id
_entity.type
_entity.pdbx_description
1 polymer ?
#
loop_
_entity_poly.entity_id
_entity_poly.type
_entity_poly.pdbx_seq_one_letter_code
_entity_poly.pdbx_strand_id
1 'polypeptide(L)'
;MGKDEADGSNEYNNFQHGSLNTTRELFRDLKNIDIVFHIGDICYANGYILQWDQFTAQVEPIASTVPYMIASGNHERDWPRIGSFYGNMDSRGGECGVLVETMFYVPAENRANFWYSTDYGMFHFCIADTEHDWREGIEQYKFIENCLASVDRQKQPWLIFLAHQVLDYSSSISYAVEGSFKEPMGRESLQNYQNW
;
A
#
# COMPACT_ATOMS: atom_id res chain seq x y z
N MET A 1 -4.53 4.36 6.83
CA MET A 1 -4.58 5.75 7.34
C MET A 1 -5.80 6.35 6.64
N GLY A 2 -5.85 7.63 6.27
CA GLY A 2 -6.95 8.14 5.47
C GLY A 2 -6.93 9.67 5.42
N LYS A 3 -8.03 10.28 5.00
CA LYS A 3 -8.22 11.73 5.09
C LYS A 3 -9.41 12.03 5.99
N ASP A 4 -9.35 13.13 6.75
CA ASP A 4 -10.47 13.58 7.59
C ASP A 4 -10.35 15.09 7.87
N GLU A 5 -11.47 15.74 8.20
CA GLU A 5 -11.56 17.19 8.35
C GLU A 5 -11.26 17.64 9.78
N ALA A 6 -10.22 18.45 9.96
CA ALA A 6 -9.80 18.93 11.28
C ALA A 6 -10.83 19.86 11.96
N ASP A 7 -11.69 20.53 11.17
CA ASP A 7 -12.73 21.43 11.65
C ASP A 7 -14.08 20.74 11.88
N GLY A 8 -14.18 19.44 11.60
CA GLY A 8 -15.40 18.64 11.73
C GLY A 8 -16.40 18.84 10.59
N SER A 9 -16.00 19.48 9.48
CA SER A 9 -16.79 19.53 8.26
C SER A 9 -17.10 18.14 7.74
N ASN A 10 -18.20 18.02 6.99
CA ASN A 10 -18.52 16.78 6.29
C ASN A 10 -18.10 16.87 4.82
N GLU A 11 -17.81 15.73 4.23
CA GLU A 11 -17.30 15.63 2.87
C GLU A 11 -17.64 14.28 2.22
N TYR A 12 -17.23 14.10 0.96
CA TYR A 12 -17.38 12.82 0.28
C TYR A 12 -16.47 11.75 0.89
N ASN A 13 -16.94 10.49 0.92
CA ASN A 13 -16.17 9.37 1.47
C ASN A 13 -15.66 9.59 2.91
N ASN A 14 -16.38 10.36 3.74
CA ASN A 14 -16.01 10.60 5.13
C ASN A 14 -16.30 9.39 6.05
N PHE A 15 -15.46 8.36 6.00
CA PHE A 15 -15.57 7.18 6.85
C PHE A 15 -14.26 6.83 7.59
N GLN A 16 -13.22 7.66 7.49
CA GLN A 16 -11.92 7.42 8.10
C GLN A 16 -11.73 8.19 9.43
N HIS A 17 -12.66 8.04 10.38
CA HIS A 17 -12.63 8.77 11.66
C HIS A 17 -11.37 8.56 12.52
N GLY A 18 -10.57 7.53 12.23
CA GLY A 18 -9.28 7.28 12.88
C GLY A 18 -8.11 8.10 12.29
N SER A 19 -8.31 8.74 11.14
CA SER A 19 -7.26 9.37 10.33
C SER A 19 -6.49 10.45 11.10
N LEU A 20 -7.20 11.45 11.64
CA LEU A 20 -6.58 12.55 12.39
C LEU A 20 -5.81 12.06 13.62
N ASN A 21 -6.31 11.04 14.31
CA ASN A 21 -5.63 10.46 15.46
C ASN A 21 -4.31 9.80 15.04
N THR A 22 -4.32 8.99 13.97
CA THR A 22 -3.09 8.37 13.47
C THR A 22 -2.06 9.41 13.02
N THR A 23 -2.47 10.42 12.24
CA THR A 23 -1.57 11.50 11.81
C THR A 23 -1.00 12.26 13.01
N ARG A 24 -1.84 12.57 14.02
CA ARG A 24 -1.40 13.28 15.23
C ARG A 24 -0.37 12.48 16.03
N GLU A 25 -0.60 11.18 16.20
CA GLU A 25 0.31 10.31 16.95
C GLU A 25 1.66 10.14 16.23
N LEU A 26 1.65 9.95 14.91
CA LEU A 26 2.87 9.91 14.10
C LEU A 26 3.64 11.23 14.16
N PHE A 27 2.94 12.37 14.06
CA PHE A 27 3.59 13.67 14.18
C PHE A 27 4.17 13.90 15.59
N ARG A 28 3.47 13.46 16.64
CA ARG A 28 3.93 13.60 18.03
C ARG A 28 5.23 12.84 18.27
N ASP A 29 5.37 11.66 17.68
CA ASP A 29 6.54 10.80 17.84
C ASP A 29 7.55 10.92 16.68
N LEU A 30 7.39 11.93 15.80
CA LEU A 30 8.18 12.08 14.57
C LEU A 30 9.70 12.13 14.80
N LYS A 31 10.14 12.60 15.98
CA LYS A 31 11.58 12.62 16.34
C LYS A 31 12.18 11.22 16.54
N ASN A 32 11.34 10.21 16.77
CA ASN A 32 11.73 8.82 16.97
C ASN A 32 11.32 7.94 15.78
N ILE A 33 10.75 8.53 14.72
CA ILE A 33 10.34 7.85 13.49
C ILE A 33 11.25 8.29 12.37
N ASP A 34 11.89 7.32 11.73
CA ASP A 34 12.90 7.55 10.71
C ASP A 34 12.34 7.46 9.28
N ILE A 35 11.33 6.61 9.08
CA ILE A 35 10.69 6.34 7.79
C ILE A 35 9.26 5.87 8.02
N VAL A 36 8.33 6.24 7.13
CA VAL A 36 6.93 5.84 7.20
C VAL A 36 6.56 5.05 5.94
N PHE A 37 5.86 3.93 6.12
CA PHE A 37 5.26 3.15 5.04
C PHE A 37 3.72 3.17 5.17
N HIS A 38 3.03 3.71 4.16
CA HIS A 38 1.58 3.67 4.05
C HIS A 38 1.18 2.64 2.98
N ILE A 39 0.74 1.47 3.43
CA ILE A 39 0.57 0.28 2.59
C ILE A 39 -0.81 0.20 1.90
N GLY A 40 -1.09 1.15 1.01
CA GLY A 40 -2.34 1.23 0.23
C GLY A 40 -3.50 1.87 0.99
N ASP A 41 -4.57 2.17 0.28
CA ASP A 41 -5.76 2.88 0.77
C ASP A 41 -5.42 4.24 1.42
N ILE A 42 -4.97 5.15 0.57
CA ILE A 42 -4.25 6.36 0.97
C ILE A 42 -5.21 7.40 1.53
N CYS A 43 -6.07 7.93 0.68
CA CYS A 43 -6.95 9.06 1.01
C CYS A 43 -8.43 8.79 0.76
N TYR A 44 -8.77 7.66 0.13
CA TYR A 44 -10.15 7.31 -0.24
C TYR A 44 -10.87 8.38 -1.07
N ALA A 45 -10.12 9.12 -1.90
CA ALA A 45 -10.68 10.13 -2.81
C ALA A 45 -11.74 9.52 -3.74
N ASN A 46 -11.45 8.32 -4.27
CA ASN A 46 -12.35 7.53 -5.12
C ASN A 46 -13.06 8.36 -6.20
N GLY A 47 -12.34 9.29 -6.84
CA GLY A 47 -12.83 10.19 -7.88
C GLY A 47 -13.02 11.64 -7.45
N TYR A 48 -13.04 11.94 -6.14
CA TYR A 48 -13.09 13.32 -5.64
C TYR A 48 -11.69 13.90 -5.52
N ILE A 49 -11.11 14.27 -6.67
CA ILE A 49 -9.69 14.60 -6.84
C ILE A 49 -9.16 15.63 -5.83
N LEU A 50 -9.98 16.61 -5.41
CA LEU A 50 -9.60 17.63 -4.41
C LEU A 50 -9.07 17.01 -3.11
N GLN A 51 -9.54 15.81 -2.75
CA GLN A 51 -9.14 15.13 -1.52
C GLN A 51 -7.67 14.69 -1.54
N TRP A 52 -7.04 14.56 -2.71
CA TRP A 52 -5.60 14.30 -2.80
C TRP A 52 -4.76 15.48 -2.31
N ASP A 53 -5.08 16.70 -2.71
CA ASP A 53 -4.38 17.91 -2.24
C ASP A 53 -4.54 18.09 -0.73
N GLN A 54 -5.71 17.75 -0.22
CA GLN A 54 -5.94 17.81 1.20
C GLN A 54 -5.22 16.70 1.97
N PHE A 55 -5.13 15.49 1.42
CA PHE A 55 -4.33 14.42 2.03
C PHE A 55 -2.85 14.79 2.07
N THR A 56 -2.29 15.34 0.98
CA THR A 56 -0.90 15.78 0.96
C THR A 56 -0.64 16.90 1.97
N ALA A 57 -1.58 17.83 2.14
CA ALA A 57 -1.52 18.84 3.21
C ALA A 57 -1.61 18.22 4.62
N GLN A 58 -2.44 17.19 4.82
CA GLN A 58 -2.57 16.51 6.11
C GLN A 58 -1.28 15.79 6.51
N VAL A 59 -0.59 15.14 5.57
CA VAL A 59 0.65 14.40 5.85
C VAL A 59 1.92 15.24 5.68
N GLU A 60 1.83 16.46 5.15
CA GLU A 60 2.96 17.38 4.94
C GLU A 60 3.89 17.48 6.16
N PRO A 61 3.42 17.64 7.41
CA PRO A 61 4.32 17.77 8.56
C PRO A 61 5.20 16.54 8.80
N ILE A 62 4.77 15.37 8.33
CA ILE A 62 5.51 14.10 8.43
C ILE A 62 6.37 13.93 7.17
N ALA A 63 5.73 13.95 6.00
CA ALA A 63 6.35 13.64 4.71
C ALA A 63 7.41 14.67 4.27
N SER A 64 7.37 15.90 4.80
CA SER A 64 8.41 16.91 4.56
C SER A 64 9.69 16.68 5.38
N THR A 65 9.61 15.88 6.45
CA THR A 65 10.74 15.65 7.36
C THR A 65 11.36 14.27 7.18
N VAL A 66 10.53 13.24 6.98
CA VAL A 66 10.97 11.84 6.82
C VAL A 66 10.40 11.25 5.52
N PRO A 67 11.08 10.26 4.90
CA PRO A 67 10.56 9.62 3.70
C PRO A 67 9.19 8.96 3.99
N TYR A 68 8.20 9.30 3.17
CA TYR A 68 6.84 8.75 3.24
C TYR A 68 6.62 7.83 2.05
N MET A 69 6.91 6.55 2.25
CA MET A 69 6.81 5.50 1.25
C MET A 69 5.38 4.99 1.18
N ILE A 70 4.89 4.73 -0.03
CA ILE A 70 3.50 4.29 -0.23
C ILE A 70 3.43 2.99 -1.02
N ALA A 71 2.38 2.20 -0.81
CA ALA A 71 1.96 1.13 -1.70
C ALA A 71 0.60 1.50 -2.31
N SER A 72 0.25 0.85 -3.43
CA SER A 72 -1.07 0.96 -4.05
C SER A 72 -2.04 -0.01 -3.39
N GLY A 73 -3.29 0.41 -3.20
CA GLY A 73 -4.41 -0.43 -2.77
C GLY A 73 -5.59 -0.38 -3.73
N ASN A 74 -6.67 -1.08 -3.39
CA ASN A 74 -7.84 -1.21 -4.26
C ASN A 74 -8.52 0.14 -4.50
N HIS A 75 -8.57 1.03 -3.51
CA HIS A 75 -9.13 2.37 -3.68
C HIS A 75 -8.32 3.27 -4.62
N GLU A 76 -7.02 2.99 -4.82
CA GLU A 76 -6.20 3.74 -5.76
C GLU A 76 -6.29 3.21 -7.19
N ARG A 77 -6.38 1.88 -7.38
CA ARG A 77 -6.13 1.24 -8.68
C ARG A 77 -7.30 0.48 -9.30
N ASP A 78 -8.31 0.05 -8.53
CA ASP A 78 -9.35 -0.85 -9.04
C ASP A 78 -10.40 -0.14 -9.89
N TRP A 79 -10.48 -0.56 -11.15
CA TRP A 79 -11.54 -0.19 -12.06
C TRP A 79 -11.82 -1.30 -13.09
N PRO A 80 -13.06 -1.43 -13.59
CA PRO A 80 -13.35 -2.43 -14.62
C PRO A 80 -12.61 -2.14 -15.94
N ARG A 81 -12.04 -3.18 -16.54
CA ARG A 81 -11.45 -3.18 -17.90
C ARG A 81 -10.18 -2.32 -18.07
N ILE A 82 -9.43 -2.06 -17.01
CA ILE A 82 -8.13 -1.35 -17.05
C ILE A 82 -6.93 -2.22 -16.69
N GLY A 83 -7.12 -3.55 -16.66
CA GLY A 83 -6.05 -4.50 -16.36
C GLY A 83 -5.65 -4.61 -14.88
N SER A 84 -6.47 -4.08 -13.95
CA SER A 84 -6.36 -4.49 -12.54
C SER A 84 -6.78 -5.96 -12.41
N PHE A 85 -6.14 -6.65 -11.47
CA PHE A 85 -6.44 -8.03 -11.13
C PHE A 85 -7.84 -8.14 -10.50
N TYR A 86 -8.15 -7.21 -9.61
CA TYR A 86 -9.47 -7.03 -9.05
C TYR A 86 -10.28 -6.12 -9.98
N GLY A 87 -11.33 -6.67 -10.59
CA GLY A 87 -12.23 -5.94 -11.49
C GLY A 87 -13.26 -5.09 -10.74
N ASN A 88 -12.97 -4.71 -9.50
CA ASN A 88 -13.89 -3.99 -8.63
C ASN A 88 -13.99 -2.52 -9.07
N MET A 89 -15.01 -1.84 -8.55
CA MET A 89 -15.20 -0.40 -8.74
C MET A 89 -14.81 0.36 -7.46
N ASP A 90 -13.80 -0.10 -6.72
CA ASP A 90 -13.48 0.45 -5.40
C ASP A 90 -12.83 1.84 -5.48
N SER A 91 -12.09 2.15 -6.56
CA SER A 91 -11.71 3.53 -6.87
C SER A 91 -12.90 4.42 -7.27
N ARG A 92 -14.15 3.91 -7.25
CA ARG A 92 -15.52 4.45 -7.51
C ARG A 92 -15.75 5.58 -8.53
N GLY A 93 -14.79 6.47 -8.75
CA GLY A 93 -14.77 7.52 -9.76
C GLY A 93 -13.60 7.42 -10.76
N GLY A 94 -12.99 6.24 -10.92
CA GLY A 94 -12.13 5.94 -12.08
C GLY A 94 -10.76 6.62 -12.04
N GLU A 95 -10.13 6.69 -10.86
CA GLU A 95 -8.76 7.20 -10.73
C GLU A 95 -7.73 6.30 -11.42
N CYS A 96 -8.00 4.99 -11.49
CA CYS A 96 -7.25 4.01 -12.27
C CYS A 96 -5.73 3.98 -11.97
N GLY A 97 -5.31 4.34 -10.76
CA GLY A 97 -3.91 4.43 -10.34
C GLY A 97 -3.19 5.73 -10.74
N VAL A 98 -3.81 6.60 -11.56
CA VAL A 98 -3.12 7.77 -12.14
C VAL A 98 -2.70 8.77 -11.07
N LEU A 99 -3.57 9.02 -10.09
CA LEU A 99 -3.30 10.01 -9.04
C LEU A 99 -2.23 9.53 -8.07
N VAL A 100 -2.30 8.27 -7.61
CA VAL A 100 -1.26 7.71 -6.75
C VAL A 100 0.10 7.66 -7.46
N GLU A 101 0.11 7.28 -8.75
CA GLU A 101 1.31 7.27 -9.58
C GLU A 101 1.92 8.66 -9.72
N THR A 102 1.09 9.70 -9.82
CA THR A 102 1.57 11.07 -10.12
C THR A 102 1.95 11.84 -8.87
N MET A 103 1.11 11.80 -7.84
CA MET A 103 1.24 12.62 -6.62
C MET A 103 2.40 12.18 -5.73
N PHE A 104 2.68 10.88 -5.72
CA PHE A 104 3.72 10.29 -4.89
C PHE A 104 4.81 9.67 -5.76
N TYR A 105 6.05 9.79 -5.30
CA TYR A 105 7.20 9.17 -5.95
C TYR A 105 7.63 7.93 -5.17
N VAL A 106 7.77 6.83 -5.90
CA VAL A 106 8.36 5.59 -5.40
C VAL A 106 9.44 5.12 -6.38
N PRO A 107 10.51 4.46 -5.91
CA PRO A 107 11.61 3.99 -6.75
C PRO A 107 11.25 2.71 -7.52
N ALA A 108 10.08 2.68 -8.16
CA ALA A 108 9.66 1.60 -9.04
C ALA A 108 10.26 1.77 -10.44
N GLU A 109 10.67 0.68 -11.09
CA GLU A 109 11.12 0.69 -12.49
C GLU A 109 10.02 1.19 -13.42
N ASN A 110 8.79 0.74 -13.18
CA ASN A 110 7.57 1.24 -13.80
C ASN A 110 6.59 1.69 -12.72
N ARG A 111 6.36 3.00 -12.60
CA ARG A 111 5.48 3.57 -11.57
C ARG A 111 4.01 3.16 -11.75
N ALA A 112 3.59 2.78 -12.95
CA ALA A 112 2.24 2.25 -13.20
C ALA A 112 2.02 0.85 -12.58
N ASN A 113 3.10 0.09 -12.39
CA ASN A 113 3.07 -1.25 -11.77
C ASN A 113 3.18 -1.18 -10.24
N PHE A 114 3.73 -0.08 -9.70
CA PHE A 114 3.77 0.26 -8.27
C PHE A 114 4.50 -0.71 -7.31
N TRP A 115 5.08 -1.82 -7.77
CA TRP A 115 5.96 -2.67 -6.98
C TRP A 115 7.42 -2.15 -7.01
N TYR A 116 8.09 -2.15 -5.87
CA TYR A 116 9.47 -1.66 -5.74
C TYR A 116 10.15 -2.19 -4.49
N SER A 117 11.47 -2.04 -4.44
CA SER A 117 12.29 -2.33 -3.26
C SER A 117 12.94 -1.05 -2.75
N THR A 118 13.14 -0.98 -1.44
CA THR A 118 13.87 0.13 -0.82
C THR A 118 14.60 -0.34 0.42
N ASP A 119 15.69 0.34 0.74
CA ASP A 119 16.54 0.04 1.89
C ASP A 119 16.48 1.17 2.90
N TYR A 120 16.50 0.82 4.18
CA TYR A 120 16.72 1.77 5.27
C TYR A 120 17.65 1.18 6.33
N GLY A 121 18.94 1.50 6.25
CA GLY A 121 19.94 0.97 7.17
C GLY A 121 20.02 -0.56 7.14
N MET A 122 19.57 -1.22 8.21
CA MET A 122 19.56 -2.68 8.34
C MET A 122 18.30 -3.36 7.77
N PHE A 123 17.35 -2.57 7.28
CA PHE A 123 16.07 -3.03 6.76
C PHE A 123 16.08 -3.05 5.24
N HIS A 124 15.57 -4.14 4.66
CA HIS A 124 15.27 -4.29 3.25
C HIS A 124 13.77 -4.49 3.09
N PHE A 125 13.12 -3.63 2.32
CA PHE A 125 11.68 -3.64 2.10
C PHE A 125 11.38 -4.07 0.67
N CYS A 126 10.52 -5.08 0.52
CA CYS A 126 9.92 -5.47 -0.75
C CYS A 126 8.43 -5.09 -0.72
N ILE A 127 8.04 -4.14 -1.56
CA ILE A 127 6.67 -3.64 -1.65
C ILE A 127 6.02 -4.27 -2.88
N ALA A 128 4.94 -5.01 -2.67
CA ALA A 128 4.11 -5.58 -3.72
C ALA A 128 2.87 -4.70 -3.95
N ASP A 129 2.35 -4.75 -5.17
CA ASP A 129 1.07 -4.19 -5.54
C ASP A 129 0.03 -5.31 -5.68
N THR A 130 -0.92 -5.32 -4.76
CA THR A 130 -1.97 -6.35 -4.74
C THR A 130 -3.01 -6.16 -5.82
N GLU A 131 -3.05 -5.01 -6.49
CA GLU A 131 -4.05 -4.75 -7.53
C GLU A 131 -3.60 -5.27 -8.91
N HIS A 132 -2.36 -5.76 -9.02
CA HIS A 132 -1.85 -6.51 -10.17
C HIS A 132 -1.60 -7.98 -9.79
N ASP A 133 -1.61 -8.89 -10.77
CA ASP A 133 -1.40 -10.32 -10.51
C ASP A 133 -0.03 -10.60 -9.89
N TRP A 134 -0.02 -11.24 -8.71
CA TRP A 134 1.19 -11.62 -7.95
C TRP A 134 1.52 -13.11 -8.02
N ARG A 135 0.78 -13.90 -8.81
CA ARG A 135 0.95 -15.36 -8.88
C ARG A 135 2.23 -15.77 -9.61
N GLU A 136 2.65 -17.01 -9.37
CA GLU A 136 3.86 -17.59 -9.93
C GLU A 136 3.90 -17.49 -11.47
N GLY A 137 5.06 -17.10 -12.00
CA GLY A 137 5.30 -16.95 -13.44
C GLY A 137 5.04 -15.55 -14.01
N ILE A 138 4.34 -14.68 -13.27
CA ILE A 138 4.10 -13.29 -13.65
C ILE A 138 5.29 -12.38 -13.29
N GLU A 139 5.35 -11.21 -13.92
CA GLU A 139 6.39 -10.19 -13.72
C GLU A 139 6.57 -9.80 -12.25
N GLN A 140 5.48 -9.51 -11.54
CA GLN A 140 5.50 -9.15 -10.13
C GLN A 140 6.09 -10.28 -9.25
N TYR A 141 5.75 -11.54 -9.51
CA TYR A 141 6.30 -12.66 -8.75
C TYR A 141 7.82 -12.76 -8.92
N LYS A 142 8.32 -12.59 -10.14
CA LYS A 142 9.77 -12.58 -10.42
C LYS A 142 10.47 -11.40 -9.75
N PHE A 143 9.82 -10.23 -9.73
CA PHE A 143 10.30 -9.08 -8.98
C PHE A 143 10.41 -9.39 -7.48
N ILE A 144 9.37 -9.96 -6.87
CA ILE A 144 9.36 -10.32 -5.45
C ILE A 144 10.46 -11.34 -5.14
N GLU A 145 10.59 -12.40 -5.95
CA GLU A 145 11.65 -13.40 -5.78
C GLU A 145 13.05 -12.78 -5.87
N ASN A 146 13.29 -11.92 -6.87
CA ASN A 146 14.56 -11.23 -7.02
C ASN A 146 14.83 -10.26 -5.85
N CYS A 147 13.82 -9.52 -5.39
CA CYS A 147 13.92 -8.62 -4.25
C CYS A 147 14.37 -9.38 -2.99
N LEU A 148 13.65 -10.45 -2.65
CA LEU A 148 13.92 -11.28 -1.48
C LEU A 148 15.25 -12.04 -1.58
N ALA A 149 15.71 -12.40 -2.78
CA ALA A 149 16.97 -13.11 -2.99
C ALA A 149 18.20 -12.19 -3.05
N SER A 150 18.02 -10.92 -3.41
CA SER A 150 19.14 -9.98 -3.62
C SER A 150 19.79 -9.47 -2.33
N VAL A 151 19.12 -9.63 -1.19
CA VAL A 151 19.54 -9.04 0.08
C VAL A 151 20.67 -9.83 0.75
N ASP A 152 21.73 -9.11 1.13
CA ASP A 152 22.80 -9.65 1.97
C ASP A 152 22.33 -9.69 3.43
N ARG A 153 21.85 -10.84 3.89
CA ARG A 153 21.30 -11.03 5.25
C ARG A 153 22.32 -10.80 6.37
N GLN A 154 23.62 -10.76 6.07
CA GLN A 154 24.62 -10.40 7.08
C GLN A 154 24.65 -8.88 7.33
N LYS A 155 24.42 -8.08 6.30
CA LYS A 155 24.40 -6.60 6.39
C LYS A 155 23.01 -6.06 6.69
N GLN A 156 21.98 -6.66 6.09
CA GLN A 156 20.58 -6.29 6.23
C GLN A 156 19.79 -7.52 6.72
N PRO A 157 19.83 -7.79 8.03
CA PRO A 157 19.16 -8.97 8.59
C PRO A 157 17.64 -8.90 8.51
N TRP A 158 17.08 -7.68 8.53
CA TRP A 158 15.65 -7.43 8.59
C TRP A 158 15.05 -7.34 7.18
N LEU A 159 14.39 -8.41 6.76
CA LEU A 159 13.68 -8.49 5.50
C LEU A 159 12.18 -8.31 5.76
N ILE A 160 11.58 -7.31 5.13
CA ILE A 160 10.17 -6.92 5.35
C ILE A 160 9.44 -6.96 4.02
N PHE A 161 8.34 -7.70 3.97
CA PHE A 161 7.42 -7.73 2.84
C PHE A 161 6.18 -6.92 3.17
N LEU A 162 5.78 -6.03 2.26
CA LEU A 162 4.63 -5.15 2.41
C LEU A 162 3.68 -5.34 1.22
N ALA A 163 2.39 -5.48 1.52
CA ALA A 163 1.31 -5.60 0.56
C ALA A 163 0.05 -4.97 1.16
N HIS A 164 -0.83 -4.44 0.31
CA HIS A 164 -2.09 -3.84 0.75
C HIS A 164 -3.13 -4.90 1.12
N GLN A 165 -3.57 -5.71 0.15
CA GLN A 165 -4.48 -6.84 0.44
C GLN A 165 -3.78 -7.97 1.20
N VAL A 166 -4.58 -8.79 1.91
CA VAL A 166 -4.05 -9.84 2.78
C VAL A 166 -3.67 -11.07 1.98
N LEU A 167 -2.40 -11.15 1.59
CA LEU A 167 -1.87 -12.27 0.81
C LEU A 167 -1.65 -13.56 1.63
N ASP A 168 -1.61 -13.48 2.96
CA ASP A 168 -1.24 -14.62 3.81
C ASP A 168 -2.30 -15.05 4.83
N TYR A 169 -2.51 -14.27 5.90
CA TYR A 169 -3.47 -14.64 6.95
C TYR A 169 -4.16 -13.42 7.56
N SER A 170 -5.49 -13.48 7.66
CA SER A 170 -6.36 -12.56 8.38
C SER A 170 -7.58 -13.33 8.91
N SER A 171 -8.00 -12.97 10.12
CA SER A 171 -9.25 -13.44 10.72
C SER A 171 -10.40 -12.45 10.51
N SER A 172 -10.32 -11.60 9.49
CA SER A 172 -11.41 -10.66 9.19
C SER A 172 -12.67 -11.42 8.79
N ILE A 173 -13.81 -10.85 9.17
CA ILE A 173 -15.10 -11.47 8.89
C ILE A 173 -15.39 -11.55 7.38
N SER A 174 -14.84 -10.62 6.59
CA SER A 174 -14.98 -10.62 5.13
C SER A 174 -14.46 -11.92 4.52
N TYR A 175 -13.21 -12.28 4.83
CA TYR A 175 -12.64 -13.55 4.35
C TYR A 175 -13.34 -14.75 4.98
N ALA A 176 -13.67 -14.69 6.27
CA ALA A 176 -14.31 -15.81 6.96
C ALA A 176 -15.69 -16.17 6.37
N VAL A 177 -16.48 -15.18 5.95
CA VAL A 177 -17.78 -15.39 5.27
C VAL A 177 -17.61 -16.04 3.90
N GLU A 178 -16.51 -15.72 3.20
CA GLU A 178 -16.14 -16.35 1.93
C GLU A 178 -15.45 -17.71 2.10
N GLY A 179 -15.26 -18.16 3.35
CA GLY A 179 -14.58 -19.42 3.65
C GLY A 179 -13.07 -19.38 3.43
N SER A 180 -12.47 -18.17 3.43
CA SER A 180 -11.04 -17.94 3.31
C SER A 180 -10.46 -17.29 4.57
N PHE A 181 -9.13 -17.29 4.68
CA PHE A 181 -8.37 -16.55 5.70
C PHE A 181 -7.39 -15.57 5.04
N LYS A 182 -7.54 -15.32 3.75
CA LYS A 182 -6.64 -14.55 2.89
C LYS A 182 -7.34 -14.27 1.56
N GLU A 183 -6.67 -13.53 0.69
CA GLU A 183 -7.11 -13.44 -0.70
C GLU A 183 -7.34 -14.85 -1.28
N PRO A 184 -8.54 -15.16 -1.82
CA PRO A 184 -8.87 -16.52 -2.29
C PRO A 184 -7.93 -17.04 -3.37
N MET A 185 -7.27 -16.11 -4.07
CA MET A 185 -6.28 -16.38 -5.12
C MET A 185 -4.84 -16.46 -4.58
N GLY A 186 -4.65 -16.23 -3.27
CA GLY A 186 -3.40 -16.35 -2.55
C GLY A 186 -3.11 -17.79 -2.10
N ARG A 187 -1.95 -18.32 -2.50
CA ARG A 187 -1.26 -19.52 -1.97
C ARG A 187 -1.96 -20.88 -2.15
N GLU A 188 -1.67 -21.52 -3.29
CA GLU A 188 -1.13 -22.90 -3.30
C GLU A 188 0.43 -22.91 -3.35
N SER A 189 1.10 -21.87 -3.87
CA SER A 189 2.56 -21.93 -4.19
C SER A 189 3.53 -21.25 -3.19
N LEU A 190 3.18 -20.14 -2.54
CA LEU A 190 4.17 -19.41 -1.72
C LEU A 190 4.57 -20.16 -0.41
N GLN A 191 3.93 -21.27 -0.02
CA GLN A 191 4.32 -22.06 1.17
C GLN A 191 5.76 -22.60 1.10
N ASN A 192 6.33 -22.68 -0.11
CA ASN A 192 7.70 -23.15 -0.33
C ASN A 192 8.79 -22.22 0.23
N TYR A 193 8.47 -20.97 0.60
CA TYR A 193 9.44 -20.00 1.15
C TYR A 193 9.46 -19.93 2.68
N GLN A 194 8.68 -20.75 3.41
CA GLN A 194 8.73 -20.81 4.88
C GLN A 194 9.86 -21.71 5.42
N ASN A 195 10.71 -22.27 4.55
CA ASN A 195 11.84 -23.14 4.91
C ASN A 195 13.21 -22.45 4.71
N TRP A 196 13.35 -21.20 5.14
CA TRP A 196 14.65 -20.49 5.21
C TRP A 196 14.89 -19.94 6.60
#